data_AF-A0A3B9FR25-F1
#
_entry.id   AF-A0A3B9FR25-F1
#
_cell.length_a   1.000
_cell.length_b   1.000
_cell.length_c   1.000
_cell.angle_alpha   90.00
_cell.angle_beta   90.00
_cell.angle_gamma   90.00
#
_symmetry.space_group_name_H-M   'P 1'
#
loop_
_entity.id
_entity.type
_entity.pdbx_description
1 polymer ?
#
loop_
_entity_poly.entity_id
_entity_poly.type
_entity_poly.pdbx_seq_one_letter_code
_entity_poly.pdbx_strand_id
1 'polypeptide(L)'
;MDIFGNKVDEDGNSIDEFGNKIDIRDYFRSNGVLVEDVQRDNEYSRMLSEKIVQAYRVNNVAMPAHIVSFAAFHIFQQMHTTSDLYSVLRMPAEFRRIPYQKLLQSVKNLQDELVRMSEKGKIRIGALVEAEPEELLQYGLKSLGVYHAKKPLRKEKKTGDIVCQDMKTLLFYHNRLTGYGLEKHV
;
A
#
# COMPACT_ATOMS: atom_id res chain seq x y z
N MET A 1 2.06 -19.71 5.78
CA MET A 1 0.59 -19.75 5.77
C MET A 1 0.20 -20.85 4.81
N ASP A 2 -0.80 -21.66 5.16
CA ASP A 2 -1.31 -22.74 4.28
C ASP A 2 -2.43 -22.26 3.34
N ILE A 3 -3.09 -23.21 2.66
CA ILE A 3 -4.19 -22.95 1.71
C ILE A 3 -5.52 -22.54 2.37
N PHE A 4 -5.60 -22.54 3.70
CA PHE A 4 -6.78 -22.11 4.46
C PHE A 4 -6.53 -20.82 5.25
N GLY A 5 -5.30 -20.32 5.22
CA GLY A 5 -4.91 -19.14 5.96
C GLY A 5 -4.39 -19.41 7.37
N ASN A 6 -4.15 -20.68 7.73
CA ASN A 6 -3.56 -21.05 9.01
C ASN A 6 -2.07 -20.67 9.04
N LYS A 7 -1.54 -20.51 10.25
CA LYS A 7 -0.09 -20.38 10.46
C LYS A 7 0.58 -21.72 10.14
N VAL A 8 1.85 -21.66 9.77
CA VAL A 8 2.68 -22.85 9.54
C VAL A 8 3.92 -22.75 10.41
N ASP A 9 4.37 -23.87 10.95
CA ASP A 9 5.65 -23.96 11.66
C ASP A 9 6.84 -23.98 10.67
N GLU A 10 8.06 -24.07 11.21
CA GLU A 10 9.30 -24.09 10.41
C GLU A 10 9.42 -25.34 9.51
N ASP A 11 8.76 -26.43 9.90
CA ASP A 11 8.70 -27.68 9.14
C ASP A 11 7.57 -27.67 8.09
N GLY A 12 6.76 -26.61 8.05
CA GLY A 12 5.65 -26.44 7.11
C GLY A 12 4.33 -27.10 7.53
N ASN A 13 4.19 -27.55 8.78
CA ASN A 13 2.93 -28.07 9.29
C ASN A 13 1.96 -26.92 9.62
N SER A 14 0.69 -27.06 9.24
CA SER A 14 -0.36 -26.14 9.67
C SER A 14 -0.59 -26.22 11.16
N ILE A 15 -0.72 -25.06 11.82
CA ILE A 15 -0.92 -24.96 13.26
C ILE A 15 -2.07 -24.03 13.63
N ASP A 16 -2.74 -24.34 14.74
CA ASP A 16 -3.82 -23.52 15.32
C ASP A 16 -3.27 -22.31 16.09
N GLU A 17 -4.16 -21.55 16.74
CA GLU A 17 -3.78 -20.38 17.54
C GLU A 17 -2.99 -20.73 18.81
N PHE A 18 -3.07 -21.97 19.28
CA PHE A 18 -2.34 -22.51 20.43
C PHE A 18 -1.03 -23.23 20.04
N GLY A 19 -0.75 -23.36 18.74
CA GLY A 19 0.42 -24.05 18.20
C GLY A 19 0.25 -25.56 17.99
N ASN A 20 -0.95 -26.10 18.16
CA ASN A 20 -1.21 -27.52 17.87
C ASN A 20 -1.25 -27.76 16.36
N LYS A 21 -0.76 -28.92 15.92
CA LYS A 21 -0.81 -29.32 14.52
C LYS A 21 -2.25 -29.56 14.06
N ILE A 22 -2.56 -29.06 12.88
CA ILE A 22 -3.83 -29.24 12.19
C ILE A 22 -3.62 -30.21 11.03
N ASP A 23 -4.42 -31.28 10.96
CA ASP A 23 -4.56 -32.04 9.72
C ASP A 23 -5.56 -31.32 8.81
N ILE A 24 -5.04 -30.56 7.85
CA ILE A 24 -5.87 -29.79 6.92
C ILE A 24 -6.74 -30.69 6.02
N ARG A 25 -6.48 -32.00 5.95
CA ARG A 25 -7.33 -32.96 5.25
C ARG A 25 -8.71 -33.07 5.87
N ASP A 26 -8.83 -32.79 7.18
CA ASP A 26 -10.11 -32.84 7.88
C ASP A 26 -11.10 -31.77 7.41
N TYR A 27 -10.60 -30.67 6.83
CA TYR A 27 -11.46 -29.62 6.25
C TYR A 27 -12.26 -30.13 5.05
N PHE A 28 -11.77 -31.18 4.37
CA PHE A 28 -12.43 -31.79 3.21
C PHE A 28 -13.32 -32.98 3.58
N ARG A 29 -13.38 -33.37 4.85
CA ARG A 29 -14.16 -34.53 5.30
C ARG A 29 -15.59 -34.14 5.70
N SER A 30 -16.54 -35.01 5.40
CA SER A 30 -17.89 -35.01 5.96
C SER A 30 -18.18 -36.42 6.48
N ASN A 31 -18.56 -36.55 7.75
CA ASN A 31 -18.70 -37.85 8.44
C ASN A 31 -17.46 -38.76 8.30
N GLY A 32 -16.25 -38.18 8.32
CA GLY A 32 -14.98 -38.91 8.22
C GLY A 32 -14.56 -39.30 6.80
N VAL A 33 -15.40 -39.07 5.78
CA VAL A 33 -15.12 -39.39 4.38
C VAL A 33 -14.80 -38.12 3.61
N LEU A 34 -13.83 -38.15 2.68
CA LEU A 34 -13.57 -37.02 1.80
C LEU A 34 -14.76 -36.80 0.87
N VAL A 35 -15.30 -35.57 0.88
CA VAL A 35 -16.46 -35.18 0.08
C VAL A 35 -16.16 -33.86 -0.61
N GLU A 36 -16.42 -33.79 -1.90
CA GLU A 36 -16.39 -32.54 -2.66
C GLU A 36 -17.61 -31.68 -2.29
N ASP A 37 -17.37 -30.44 -1.88
CA ASP A 37 -18.41 -29.50 -1.46
C ASP A 37 -18.03 -28.09 -1.91
N VAL A 38 -18.64 -27.66 -3.01
CA VAL A 38 -18.37 -26.35 -3.63
C VAL A 38 -18.71 -25.18 -2.69
N GLN A 39 -19.76 -25.31 -1.88
CA GLN A 39 -20.16 -24.24 -0.97
C GLN A 39 -19.11 -24.06 0.13
N ARG A 40 -18.68 -25.16 0.74
CA ARG A 40 -17.62 -25.17 1.76
C ARG A 40 -16.29 -24.66 1.19
N ASP A 41 -15.92 -25.10 0.00
CA ASP A 41 -14.64 -24.75 -0.62
C ASP A 41 -14.60 -23.25 -1.02
N ASN A 42 -15.75 -22.66 -1.36
CA ASN A 42 -15.89 -21.21 -1.55
C ASN A 42 -15.68 -20.43 -0.24
N GLU A 43 -16.21 -20.91 0.89
CA GLU A 43 -15.98 -20.28 2.20
C GLU A 43 -14.50 -20.34 2.60
N TYR A 44 -13.84 -21.47 2.35
CA TYR A 44 -12.39 -21.60 2.58
C TYR A 44 -11.58 -20.64 1.71
N SER A 45 -11.96 -20.46 0.44
CA SER A 45 -11.34 -19.48 -0.45
C SER A 45 -11.52 -18.04 0.04
N ARG A 46 -12.71 -17.72 0.58
CA ARG A 46 -12.99 -16.42 1.21
C ARG A 46 -12.12 -16.20 2.45
N MET A 47 -12.05 -17.19 3.35
CA MET A 47 -11.21 -17.14 4.55
C MET A 47 -9.73 -16.94 4.21
N LEU A 48 -9.20 -17.71 3.24
CA LEU A 48 -7.83 -17.54 2.76
C LEU A 48 -7.60 -16.13 2.22
N SER A 49 -8.53 -15.62 1.40
CA SER A 49 -8.42 -14.28 0.82
C SER A 49 -8.31 -13.19 1.88
N GLU A 50 -9.12 -13.28 2.94
CA GLU A 50 -9.07 -12.35 4.08
C GLU A 50 -7.71 -12.41 4.80
N LYS A 51 -7.19 -13.62 5.04
CA LYS A 51 -5.88 -13.83 5.68
C LYS A 51 -4.73 -13.33 4.81
N ILE A 52 -4.79 -13.52 3.50
CA ILE A 52 -3.82 -12.99 2.54
C ILE A 52 -3.81 -11.46 2.60
N VAL A 53 -4.98 -10.81 2.55
CA VAL A 53 -5.08 -9.34 2.61
C VAL A 53 -4.54 -8.82 3.95
N GLN A 54 -4.89 -9.46 5.06
CA GLN A 54 -4.38 -9.09 6.38
C GLN A 54 -2.85 -9.22 6.44
N ALA A 55 -2.31 -10.35 6.01
CA ALA A 55 -0.87 -10.61 6.01
C ALA A 55 -0.13 -9.67 5.07
N TYR A 56 -0.69 -9.38 3.89
CA TYR A 56 -0.15 -8.39 2.97
C TYR A 56 -0.05 -7.02 3.65
N ARG A 57 -1.11 -6.57 4.33
CA ARG A 57 -1.10 -5.25 4.99
C ARG A 57 -0.04 -5.14 6.09
N VAL A 58 0.02 -6.12 6.97
CA VAL A 58 0.96 -6.13 8.10
C VAL A 58 2.42 -6.23 7.64
N ASN A 59 2.69 -6.98 6.57
CA ASN A 59 4.05 -7.20 6.07
C ASN A 59 4.47 -6.21 4.98
N ASN A 60 3.57 -5.37 4.47
CA ASN A 60 3.90 -4.33 3.52
C ASN A 60 4.86 -3.32 4.17
N VAL A 61 5.83 -2.86 3.37
CA VAL A 61 6.82 -1.87 3.80
C VAL A 61 6.54 -0.54 3.09
N ALA A 62 6.12 0.46 3.86
CA ALA A 62 6.01 1.82 3.37
C ALA A 62 7.41 2.39 3.12
N MET A 63 7.65 2.84 1.88
CA MET A 63 8.90 3.44 1.45
C MET A 63 8.67 4.90 1.10
N PRO A 64 9.68 5.79 1.17
CA PRO A 64 9.52 7.20 0.84
C PRO A 64 8.85 7.47 -0.52
N ALA A 65 9.17 6.66 -1.55
CA ALA A 65 8.55 6.75 -2.87
C ALA A 65 7.03 6.47 -2.84
N HIS A 66 6.57 5.54 -2.00
CA HIS A 66 5.15 5.23 -1.82
C HIS A 66 4.43 6.41 -1.16
N ILE A 67 5.01 6.96 -0.09
CA ILE A 67 4.43 8.07 0.69
C ILE A 67 4.30 9.32 -0.18
N VAL A 68 5.38 9.73 -0.85
CA VAL A 68 5.39 10.91 -1.72
C VAL A 68 4.42 10.74 -2.90
N SER A 69 4.33 9.55 -3.48
CA SER A 69 3.40 9.28 -4.58
C SER A 69 1.95 9.30 -4.11
N PHE A 70 1.68 8.73 -2.94
CA PHE A 70 0.36 8.69 -2.33
C PHE A 70 -0.15 10.11 -2.03
N ALA A 71 0.68 10.92 -1.37
CA ALA A 71 0.40 12.33 -1.11
C ALA A 71 0.09 13.10 -2.39
N ALA A 72 1.00 13.02 -3.38
CA ALA A 72 0.84 13.76 -4.63
C ALA A 72 -0.43 13.34 -5.38
N PHE A 73 -0.71 12.04 -5.48
CA PHE A 73 -1.89 11.53 -6.18
C PHE A 73 -3.20 12.01 -5.55
N HIS A 74 -3.30 11.98 -4.23
CA HIS A 74 -4.49 12.47 -3.53
C HIS A 74 -4.62 14.00 -3.60
N ILE A 75 -3.53 14.76 -3.57
CA ILE A 75 -3.59 16.21 -3.84
C ILE A 75 -4.17 16.48 -5.23
N PHE A 76 -3.76 15.72 -6.26
CA PHE A 76 -4.32 15.85 -7.61
C PHE A 76 -5.81 15.47 -7.67
N GLN A 77 -6.24 14.47 -6.90
CA GLN A 77 -7.66 14.14 -6.77
C GLN A 77 -8.47 15.28 -6.12
N GLN A 78 -7.96 15.86 -5.03
CA GLN A 78 -8.63 16.93 -4.29
C GLN A 78 -8.74 18.24 -5.07
N MET A 79 -7.83 18.51 -6.01
CA MET A 79 -7.87 19.73 -6.83
C MET A 79 -9.10 19.79 -7.76
N HIS A 80 -9.82 18.68 -7.96
CA HIS A 80 -10.97 18.62 -8.85
C HIS A 80 -12.11 17.79 -8.24
N THR A 81 -13.17 18.48 -7.82
CA THR A 81 -14.33 18.01 -7.03
C THR A 81 -15.06 16.76 -7.56
N THR A 82 -14.88 16.41 -8.83
CA THR A 82 -15.58 15.30 -9.51
C THR A 82 -14.69 14.13 -9.91
N SER A 83 -13.39 14.15 -9.56
CA SER A 83 -12.43 13.28 -10.23
C SER A 83 -12.48 11.84 -9.76
N ASP A 84 -13.29 11.04 -10.46
CA ASP A 84 -13.06 9.62 -10.57
C ASP A 84 -11.58 9.33 -10.94
N LEU A 85 -11.13 8.10 -10.67
CA LEU A 85 -9.76 7.66 -10.93
C LEU A 85 -9.27 7.98 -12.35
N TYR A 86 -10.13 7.82 -13.36
CA TYR A 86 -9.76 8.02 -14.76
C TYR A 86 -9.59 9.50 -15.11
N SER A 87 -10.38 10.37 -14.49
CA SER A 87 -10.25 11.82 -14.65
C SER A 87 -8.89 12.32 -14.18
N VAL A 88 -8.39 11.84 -13.03
CA VAL A 88 -7.02 12.17 -12.57
C VAL A 88 -5.94 11.59 -13.48
N LEU A 89 -6.10 10.35 -13.94
CA LEU A 89 -5.13 9.74 -14.86
C LEU A 89 -5.00 10.47 -16.20
N ARG A 90 -6.07 11.12 -16.66
CA ARG A 90 -6.11 11.91 -17.90
C ARG A 90 -5.90 13.41 -17.70
N MET A 91 -5.60 13.85 -16.49
CA MET A 91 -5.37 15.26 -16.15
C MET A 91 -4.41 15.92 -17.15
N PRO A 92 -4.75 17.06 -17.78
CA PRO A 92 -3.82 17.77 -18.68
C PRO A 92 -2.54 18.22 -17.95
N ALA A 93 -1.42 18.30 -18.67
CA ALA A 93 -0.10 18.51 -18.07
C ALA A 93 0.03 19.86 -17.32
N GLU A 94 -0.68 20.88 -17.78
CA GLU A 94 -0.75 22.20 -17.18
C GLU A 94 -1.37 22.21 -15.76
N PHE A 95 -2.20 21.21 -15.43
CA PHE A 95 -2.80 21.06 -14.10
C PHE A 95 -2.02 20.11 -13.18
N ARG A 96 -0.96 19.47 -13.68
CA ARG A 96 -0.14 18.50 -12.93
C ARG A 96 0.94 19.15 -12.07
N ARG A 97 0.59 20.20 -11.34
CA ARG A 97 1.51 20.99 -10.51
C ARG A 97 1.04 21.08 -9.07
N ILE A 98 1.96 20.86 -8.13
CA ILE A 98 1.73 20.95 -6.69
C ILE A 98 2.78 21.87 -6.08
N PRO A 99 2.39 22.90 -5.30
CA PRO A 99 3.34 23.69 -4.53
C PRO A 99 4.16 22.81 -3.58
N TYR A 100 5.48 23.02 -3.54
CA TYR A 100 6.38 22.18 -2.74
C TYR A 100 5.94 22.05 -1.27
N GLN A 101 5.57 23.18 -0.66
CA GLN A 101 5.12 23.23 0.74
C GLN A 101 3.82 22.45 0.97
N LYS A 102 2.90 22.44 -0.01
CA LYS A 102 1.68 21.64 0.09
C LYS A 102 2.00 20.15 0.12
N LEU A 103 2.87 19.69 -0.79
CA LEU A 103 3.27 18.28 -0.81
C LEU A 103 4.02 17.89 0.46
N LEU A 104 4.93 18.73 0.93
CA LEU A 104 5.69 18.50 2.16
C LEU A 104 4.76 18.34 3.38
N GLN A 105 3.76 19.21 3.52
CA GLN A 105 2.80 19.10 4.62
C GLN A 105 2.00 17.79 4.57
N SER A 106 1.51 17.39 3.39
CA SER A 106 0.81 16.11 3.24
C SER A 106 1.72 14.91 3.50
N VAL A 107 3.00 14.98 3.08
CA VAL A 107 4.00 13.94 3.40
C VAL A 107 4.22 13.83 4.90
N LYS A 108 4.36 14.94 5.61
CA LYS A 108 4.49 14.97 7.07
C LYS A 108 3.29 14.33 7.77
N ASN A 109 2.07 14.71 7.37
CA ASN A 109 0.85 14.14 7.95
C ASN A 109 0.76 12.61 7.75
N LEU A 110 1.13 12.13 6.56
CA LEU A 110 1.17 10.70 6.26
C LEU A 110 2.27 9.97 7.03
N GLN A 111 3.44 10.60 7.16
CA GLN A 111 4.56 10.07 7.93
C GLN A 111 4.15 9.85 9.39
N ASP A 112 3.56 10.86 10.03
CA ASP A 112 3.08 10.77 11.41
C ASP A 112 2.08 9.61 11.59
N GLU A 113 1.14 9.45 10.66
CA GLU A 113 0.17 8.36 10.73
C GLU A 113 0.82 6.99 10.48
N LEU A 114 1.73 6.88 9.52
CA LEU A 114 2.42 5.63 9.22
C LEU A 114 3.29 5.15 10.38
N VAL A 115 3.97 6.08 11.08
CA VAL A 115 4.72 5.77 12.31
C VAL A 115 3.77 5.21 13.36
N ARG A 116 2.66 5.91 13.66
CA ARG A 116 1.64 5.42 14.62
C ARG A 116 1.05 4.07 14.25
N MET A 117 0.83 3.82 12.97
CA MET A 117 0.34 2.54 12.47
C MET A 117 1.39 1.43 12.60
N SER A 118 2.66 1.77 12.42
CA SER A 118 3.77 0.83 12.54
C SER A 118 4.00 0.38 13.98
N GLU A 119 3.95 1.32 14.93
CA GLU A 119 3.99 1.02 16.37
C GLU A 119 2.87 0.05 16.80
N LYS A 120 1.71 0.11 16.13
CA LYS A 120 0.57 -0.80 16.34
C LYS A 120 0.65 -2.10 15.54
N GLY A 121 1.76 -2.36 14.85
CA GLY A 121 1.97 -3.55 14.02
C GLY A 121 1.02 -3.67 12.83
N LYS A 122 0.48 -2.55 12.32
CA LYS A 122 -0.46 -2.55 11.18
C LYS A 122 0.21 -2.48 9.82
N ILE A 123 1.44 -1.96 9.77
CA ILE A 123 2.28 -1.83 8.57
C ILE A 123 3.75 -1.73 9.01
N ARG A 124 4.70 -2.09 8.16
CA ARG A 124 6.12 -1.81 8.38
C ARG A 124 6.52 -0.52 7.67
N ILE A 125 7.50 0.20 8.19
CA ILE A 125 8.06 1.39 7.55
C ILE A 125 9.56 1.17 7.28
N GLY A 126 10.06 1.72 6.16
CA GLY A 126 11.49 1.73 5.88
C GLY A 126 12.23 2.77 6.72
N ALA A 127 13.52 2.58 6.98
CA ALA A 127 14.31 3.46 7.86
C ALA A 127 14.21 4.96 7.52
N LEU A 128 14.22 5.31 6.23
CA LEU A 128 14.12 6.71 5.78
C LEU A 128 12.72 7.32 5.91
N VAL A 129 11.74 6.57 6.40
CA VAL A 129 10.42 7.10 6.77
C VAL A 129 10.48 7.83 8.12
N GLU A 130 11.44 7.52 8.98
CA GLU A 130 11.61 8.21 10.28
C GLU A 130 12.56 9.41 10.20
N ALA A 131 13.14 9.67 9.03
CA ALA A 131 13.96 10.85 8.77
C ALA A 131 13.11 12.14 8.81
N GLU A 132 13.77 13.30 8.80
CA GLU A 132 13.07 14.58 8.70
C GLU A 132 12.16 14.63 7.46
N PRO A 133 10.95 15.22 7.53
CA PRO A 133 9.97 15.17 6.44
C PRO A 133 10.52 15.66 5.09
N GLU A 134 11.37 16.70 5.10
CA GLU A 134 12.05 17.22 3.92
C GLU A 134 13.02 16.21 3.31
N GLU A 135 13.76 15.48 4.15
CA GLU A 135 14.68 14.42 3.72
C GLU A 135 13.91 13.25 3.10
N LEU A 136 12.83 12.80 3.76
CA LEU A 136 11.92 11.78 3.24
C LEU A 136 11.37 12.19 1.87
N LEU A 137 10.88 13.43 1.74
CA LEU A 137 10.36 13.95 0.48
C LEU A 137 11.43 13.97 -0.61
N GLN A 138 12.63 14.48 -0.31
CA GLN A 138 13.73 14.52 -1.28
C GLN A 138 14.16 13.13 -1.72
N TYR A 139 14.28 12.19 -0.78
CA TYR A 139 14.63 10.81 -1.08
C TYR A 139 13.54 10.13 -1.90
N GLY A 140 12.26 10.33 -1.54
CA GLY A 140 11.11 9.82 -2.30
C GLY A 140 11.13 10.32 -3.75
N LEU A 141 11.30 11.62 -3.96
CA LEU A 141 11.42 12.21 -5.30
C LEU A 141 12.62 11.69 -6.09
N LYS A 142 13.74 11.38 -5.41
CA LYS A 142 14.94 10.81 -6.03
C LYS A 142 14.71 9.36 -6.48
N SER A 143 14.09 8.55 -5.62
CA SER A 143 13.82 7.13 -5.83
C SER A 143 12.73 6.90 -6.89
N LEU A 144 11.81 7.85 -7.03
CA LEU A 144 10.82 7.90 -8.11
C LEU A 144 11.53 8.10 -9.46
N GLY A 145 11.70 7.01 -10.20
CA GLY A 145 12.31 6.99 -11.53
C GLY A 145 13.72 6.43 -11.62
N VAL A 146 14.16 5.65 -10.62
CA VAL A 146 15.35 4.80 -10.76
C VAL A 146 15.15 3.71 -11.82
N TYR A 147 13.92 3.18 -11.94
CA TYR A 147 13.59 2.05 -12.82
C TYR A 147 12.75 2.42 -14.06
N HIS A 148 12.39 3.70 -14.24
CA HIS A 148 11.53 4.14 -15.34
C HIS A 148 12.18 5.28 -16.14
N ALA A 149 12.01 5.26 -17.46
CA ALA A 149 12.59 6.27 -18.37
C ALA A 149 12.09 7.71 -18.10
N LYS A 150 10.90 7.86 -17.48
CA LYS A 150 10.35 9.15 -17.05
C LYS A 150 10.15 9.13 -15.54
N LYS A 151 10.59 10.19 -14.85
CA LYS A 151 10.31 10.36 -13.42
C LYS A 151 8.84 10.78 -13.25
N PRO A 152 8.04 10.07 -12.45
CA PRO A 152 6.62 10.42 -12.29
C PRO A 152 6.46 11.81 -11.66
N LEU A 153 7.33 12.19 -10.73
CA LEU A 153 7.40 13.52 -10.14
C LEU A 153 8.77 14.14 -10.35
N ARG A 154 8.80 15.45 -10.57
CA ARG A 154 10.04 16.22 -10.69
C ARG A 154 9.86 17.61 -10.09
N LYS A 155 10.87 18.09 -9.37
CA LYS A 155 10.95 19.49 -8.94
C LYS A 155 11.26 20.39 -10.14
N GLU A 156 10.42 21.38 -10.39
CA GLU A 156 10.65 22.39 -11.42
C GLU A 156 11.72 23.39 -10.94
N LYS A 157 12.70 23.68 -11.80
CA LYS A 157 13.86 24.51 -11.45
C LYS A 157 13.51 25.98 -11.13
N LYS A 158 12.48 26.55 -11.75
CA LYS A 158 12.16 27.99 -11.63
C LYS A 158 11.33 28.31 -10.40
N THR A 159 10.23 27.58 -10.21
CA THR A 159 9.29 27.81 -9.11
C THR A 159 9.64 27.01 -7.85
N GLY A 160 10.34 25.88 -8.02
CA GLY A 160 10.52 24.90 -6.95
C GLY A 160 9.32 23.97 -6.76
N ASP A 161 8.24 24.12 -7.53
CA ASP A 161 7.04 23.27 -7.46
C ASP A 161 7.33 21.84 -7.93
N ILE A 162 6.45 20.93 -7.54
CA ILE A 162 6.49 19.55 -8.00
C ILE A 162 5.54 19.39 -9.19
N VAL A 163 6.08 18.89 -10.30
CA VAL A 163 5.34 18.62 -11.53
C VAL A 163 5.28 17.12 -11.76
N CYS A 164 4.09 16.61 -12.09
CA CYS A 164 3.91 15.21 -12.45
C CYS A 164 4.00 14.99 -13.97
N GLN A 165 4.91 14.11 -14.39
CA GLN A 165 5.12 13.78 -15.81
C GLN A 165 4.37 12.51 -16.24
N ASP A 166 4.05 11.62 -15.30
CA ASP A 166 3.38 10.35 -15.57
C ASP A 166 2.47 9.94 -14.40
N MET A 167 1.16 10.14 -14.59
CA MET A 167 0.13 9.78 -13.61
C MET A 167 -0.04 8.27 -13.41
N LYS A 168 0.25 7.45 -14.43
CA LYS A 168 0.11 5.99 -14.32
C LYS A 168 1.21 5.42 -13.43
N THR A 169 2.44 5.88 -13.66
CA THR A 169 3.57 5.51 -12.81
C THR A 169 3.37 6.06 -11.39
N LEU A 170 2.83 7.27 -11.22
CA LEU A 170 2.46 7.80 -9.90
C LEU A 170 1.45 6.89 -9.19
N LEU A 171 0.37 6.50 -9.88
CA LEU A 171 -0.66 5.59 -9.34
C LEU A 171 -0.07 4.23 -8.92
N PHE A 172 0.88 3.69 -9.69
CA PHE A 172 1.55 2.43 -9.37
C PHE A 172 2.23 2.47 -7.99
N TYR A 173 3.00 3.52 -7.69
CA TYR A 173 3.65 3.67 -6.38
C TYR A 173 2.65 4.02 -5.27
N HIS A 174 1.63 4.84 -5.58
CA HIS A 174 0.52 5.15 -4.66
C HIS A 174 -0.17 3.87 -4.16
N ASN A 175 -0.42 2.90 -5.05
CA ASN A 175 -1.19 1.70 -4.72
C ASN A 175 -0.63 0.86 -3.57
N ARG A 176 0.65 1.03 -3.23
CA ARG A 176 1.28 0.37 -2.08
C ARG A 176 0.72 0.82 -0.74
N LEU A 177 0.05 1.96 -0.67
CA LEU A 177 -0.56 2.51 0.55
C LEU A 177 -2.09 2.58 0.48
N THR A 178 -2.70 2.00 -0.56
CA THR A 178 -4.16 1.91 -0.68
C THR A 178 -4.73 0.90 0.32
N GLY A 179 -5.90 1.21 0.88
CA GLY A 179 -6.64 0.30 1.78
C GLY A 179 -6.25 0.41 3.25
N TYR A 180 -5.42 1.39 3.60
CA TYR A 180 -5.10 1.73 5.00
C TYR A 180 -5.91 2.93 5.54
N GLY A 181 -6.71 3.59 4.69
CA GLY A 181 -7.48 4.77 5.09
C GLY A 181 -6.62 6.02 5.26
N LEU A 182 -5.50 6.12 4.53
CA LEU A 182 -4.52 7.20 4.63
C LEU A 182 -4.96 8.47 3.87
N GLU A 183 -5.90 8.35 2.95
CA GLU A 183 -6.42 9.44 2.13
C GLU A 183 -7.00 10.61 2.94
N LYS A 184 -7.46 10.36 4.17
CA LYS A 184 -7.97 11.37 5.11
C LYS A 184 -6.88 12.24 5.75
N HIS A 185 -5.61 11.88 5.55
CA HIS A 185 -4.45 12.59 6.11
C HIS A 185 -3.71 13.43 5.05
N VAL A 186 -4.20 13.47 3.81
CA VAL A 186 -3.59 14.21 2.70
C VAL A 186 -4.15 15.61 2.56
#